data_AF-A0A402CJ27-F1
#
_entry.id   AF-A0A402CJ27-F1
#
_cell.length_a   1.000
_cell.length_b   1.000
_cell.length_c   1.000
_cell.angle_alpha   90.00
_cell.angle_beta   90.00
_cell.angle_gamma   90.00
#
_symmetry.space_group_name_H-M   'P 1'
#
loop_
_entity.id
_entity.type
_entity.pdbx_description
1 polymer ?
#
loop_
_entity_poly.entity_id
_entity_poly.type
_entity_poly.pdbx_seq_one_letter_code
_entity_poly.pdbx_strand_id
1 'polypeptide(L)'
;MRNRRRYKWSDLTHRQRTAVAMSATVQVALAVAAWTDLARRDPRQINGSKRTWAAIIAVNFIGPIAYFARGRRDETAPHTA
;
A
#
# COMPACT_ATOMS: atom_id res chain seq x y z
N MET A 1 19.35 17.64 33.37
CA MET A 1 19.20 17.63 31.89
C MET A 1 18.99 16.20 31.41
N ARG A 2 17.81 15.84 30.88
CA ARG A 2 17.53 14.46 30.43
C ARG A 2 18.13 14.25 29.03
N ASN A 3 19.27 13.57 28.96
CA ASN A 3 19.96 13.27 27.70
C ASN A 3 19.08 12.33 26.87
N ARG A 4 18.33 12.86 25.89
CA ARG A 4 17.55 12.04 24.96
C ARG A 4 18.53 11.34 24.04
N ARG A 5 18.90 10.09 24.33
CA ARG A 5 19.69 9.28 23.40
C ARG A 5 18.94 9.21 22.07
N ARG A 6 19.49 9.83 21.03
CA ARG A 6 19.01 9.71 19.67
C ARG A 6 19.48 8.35 19.16
N TYR A 7 18.57 7.39 19.00
CA TYR A 7 18.89 6.14 18.31
C TYR A 7 19.39 6.48 16.90
N LYS A 8 20.61 6.08 16.57
CA LYS A 8 21.20 6.28 15.25
C LYS A 8 20.96 5.05 14.39
N TRP A 9 20.88 5.25 13.07
CA TRP A 9 20.78 4.17 12.10
C TRP A 9 21.93 3.15 12.19
N SER A 10 23.10 3.60 12.64
CA SER A 10 24.27 2.75 12.91
C SER A 10 24.09 1.83 14.12
N ASP A 11 23.13 2.13 15.01
CA ASP A 11 22.86 1.35 16.22
C ASP A 11 21.91 0.17 15.92
N LEU A 12 21.39 0.08 14.69
CA LEU A 12 20.59 -1.04 14.21
C LEU A 12 21.50 -2.20 13.81
N THR A 13 21.15 -3.40 14.26
CA THR A 13 21.79 -4.62 13.75
C THR A 13 21.61 -4.71 12.23
N HIS A 14 22.54 -5.37 11.53
CA HIS A 14 22.44 -5.59 10.08
C HIS A 14 21.07 -6.16 9.67
N ARG A 15 20.52 -7.08 10.48
CA ARG A 15 19.20 -7.68 10.24
C ARG A 15 18.06 -6.66 10.35
N GLN A 16 18.08 -5.76 11.34
CA GLN A 16 17.09 -4.70 11.47
C GLN A 16 17.16 -3.71 10.31
N ARG A 17 18.37 -3.32 9.91
CA ARG A 17 18.60 -2.42 8.78
C ARG A 17 18.06 -3.00 7.48
N THR A 18 18.34 -4.28 7.23
CA THR A 18 17.80 -5.02 6.08
C THR A 18 16.28 -5.12 6.13
N ALA A 19 15.69 -5.44 7.29
CA ALA A 19 14.25 -5.54 7.45
C ALA A 19 13.54 -4.21 7.15
N VAL A 20 14.09 -3.08 7.60
CA VAL A 20 13.57 -1.74 7.30
C VAL A 20 13.66 -1.44 5.82
N ALA A 21 14.82 -1.69 5.19
CA ALA A 21 15.02 -1.45 3.76
C ALA A 21 14.08 -2.32 2.89
N MET A 22 13.92 -3.60 3.22
CA MET A 22 13.00 -4.51 2.53
C MET A 22 11.56 -4.04 2.68
N SER A 23 11.13 -3.72 3.90
CA SER A 23 9.79 -3.20 4.17
C SER A 23 9.50 -1.95 3.36
N ALA A 24 10.43 -0.98 3.35
CA ALA A 24 10.28 0.24 2.56
C ALA A 24 10.17 -0.04 1.06
N THR A 25 10.98 -0.96 0.54
CA THR A 25 10.94 -1.37 -0.87
C THR A 25 9.58 -1.98 -1.24
N VAL A 26 9.11 -2.91 -0.40
CA VAL A 26 7.78 -3.54 -0.58
C VAL A 26 6.67 -2.50 -0.51
N GLN A 27 6.76 -1.53 0.41
CA GLN A 27 5.79 -0.44 0.52
C GLN A 27 5.67 0.35 -0.77
N VAL A 28 6.80 0.79 -1.30
CA VAL A 28 6.87 1.63 -2.50
C VAL A 28 6.35 0.84 -3.71
N ALA A 29 6.80 -0.40 -3.88
CA ALA A 29 6.32 -1.26 -4.95
C ALA A 29 4.79 -1.47 -4.88
N LEU A 30 4.25 -1.75 -3.69
CA LEU A 30 2.83 -1.96 -3.48
C LEU A 30 2.02 -0.67 -3.76
N ALA A 31 2.51 0.48 -3.32
CA ALA A 31 1.85 1.77 -3.56
C ALA A 31 1.82 2.10 -5.05
N VAL A 32 2.96 1.96 -5.76
CA VAL A 32 3.05 2.19 -7.20
C VAL A 32 2.13 1.24 -7.96
N ALA A 33 2.11 -0.04 -7.59
CA ALA A 33 1.22 -1.02 -8.20
C ALA A 33 -0.26 -0.66 -7.99
N ALA A 34 -0.65 -0.24 -6.78
CA ALA A 34 -2.02 0.18 -6.47
C ALA A 34 -2.44 1.42 -7.26
N TRP A 35 -1.58 2.44 -7.35
CA TRP A 35 -1.83 3.63 -8.17
C TRP A 35 -1.93 3.30 -9.66
N THR A 36 -1.05 2.43 -10.15
CA THR A 36 -1.05 2.00 -11.56
C THR A 36 -2.32 1.21 -11.90
N ASP A 37 -2.72 0.28 -11.04
CA ASP A 37 -3.96 -0.48 -11.20
C ASP A 37 -5.17 0.45 -11.16
N LEU A 38 -5.25 1.37 -10.20
CA LEU A 38 -6.34 2.35 -10.09
C LEU A 38 -6.44 3.25 -11.32
N ALA A 39 -5.29 3.68 -11.87
CA ALA A 39 -5.24 4.50 -13.07
C ALA A 39 -5.77 3.74 -14.30
N ARG A 40 -5.32 2.49 -14.48
CA ARG A 40 -5.66 1.65 -15.64
C ARG A 40 -7.06 1.06 -15.60
N ARG A 41 -7.61 0.78 -14.41
CA ARG A 41 -8.88 0.05 -14.26
C ARG A 41 -10.10 0.95 -14.54
N ASP A 42 -11.10 0.41 -15.22
CA ASP A 42 -12.35 1.14 -15.53
C ASP A 42 -13.08 1.50 -14.22
N PRO A 43 -13.61 2.73 -14.06
CA PRO A 43 -14.36 3.13 -12.88
C PRO A 43 -15.49 2.15 -12.48
N ARG A 44 -16.10 1.44 -13.44
CA ARG A 44 -17.18 0.47 -13.17
C ARG A 44 -16.69 -0.76 -12.41
N GLN A 45 -15.42 -1.11 -12.56
CA GLN A 45 -14.78 -2.26 -11.89
C GLN A 45 -14.12 -1.88 -10.55
N ILE A 46 -14.32 -0.65 -10.09
CA ILE A 46 -13.78 -0.15 -8.83
C ILE A 46 -14.93 0.08 -7.85
N ASN A 47 -14.75 -0.34 -6.60
CA ASN A 47 -15.77 -0.21 -5.55
C ASN A 47 -15.83 1.22 -5.00
N GLY A 48 -16.46 2.14 -5.73
CA GLY A 48 -16.58 3.56 -5.38
C GLY A 48 -15.83 4.48 -6.34
N SER A 49 -15.49 5.69 -5.92
CA SER A 49 -14.82 6.67 -6.79
C SER A 49 -13.30 6.46 -6.86
N LYS A 50 -12.69 6.72 -8.02
CA LYS A 50 -11.23 6.72 -8.17
C LYS A 50 -10.53 7.66 -7.19
N ARG A 51 -11.13 8.82 -6.91
CA ARG A 51 -10.56 9.82 -5.99
C ARG A 51 -10.52 9.32 -4.55
N THR A 52 -11.56 8.60 -4.12
CA THR A 52 -11.61 8.00 -2.78
C THR A 52 -10.49 6.96 -2.62
N TRP A 53 -10.33 6.07 -3.60
CA TRP A 53 -9.27 5.06 -3.54
C TRP A 53 -7.88 5.65 -3.66
N ALA A 54 -7.70 6.69 -4.48
CA ALA A 54 -6.46 7.47 -4.54
C ALA A 54 -6.07 8.04 -3.16
N ALA A 55 -7.02 8.65 -2.45
CA ALA A 55 -6.79 9.16 -1.10
C ALA A 55 -6.48 8.03 -0.10
N ILE A 56 -7.17 6.89 -0.20
CA ILE A 56 -6.92 5.72 0.66
C ILE A 56 -5.51 5.18 0.42
N ILE A 57 -5.10 4.95 -0.84
CA ILE A 57 -3.76 4.43 -1.20
C ILE A 57 -2.65 5.36 -0.69
N ALA A 58 -2.88 6.68 -0.62
CA ALA A 58 -1.93 7.63 -0.05
C ALA A 58 -1.67 7.43 1.47
N VAL A 59 -2.53 6.68 2.17
CA VAL A 59 -2.39 6.42 3.62
C VAL A 59 -1.48 5.19 3.86
N ASN A 60 -0.16 5.43 3.89
CA ASN A 60 0.86 4.47 4.34
C ASN A 60 0.66 3.04 3.76
N PHE A 61 0.94 1.98 4.54
CA PHE A 61 0.74 0.58 4.12
C PHE A 61 -0.73 0.16 4.08
N ILE A 62 -1.59 0.76 4.91
CA ILE A 62 -2.99 0.35 5.03
C ILE A 62 -3.75 0.63 3.73
N GLY A 63 -3.44 1.75 3.08
CA GLY A 63 -4.08 2.19 1.85
C GLY A 63 -3.99 1.19 0.69
N PRO A 64 -2.78 0.85 0.22
CA PRO A 64 -2.59 -0.10 -0.86
C PRO A 64 -3.17 -1.48 -0.54
N ILE A 65 -3.03 -1.96 0.71
CA ILE A 65 -3.59 -3.25 1.15
C ILE A 65 -5.12 -3.22 1.06
N ALA A 66 -5.76 -2.17 1.58
CA ALA A 66 -7.22 -2.01 1.53
C ALA A 66 -7.74 -1.92 0.08
N TYR A 67 -6.99 -1.26 -0.82
CA TYR A 67 -7.34 -1.18 -2.23
C TYR A 67 -7.35 -2.54 -2.91
N PHE A 68 -6.30 -3.35 -2.74
CA PHE A 68 -6.27 -4.69 -3.31
C PHE A 68 -7.31 -5.61 -2.69
N ALA A 69 -7.58 -5.50 -1.39
CA ALA A 69 -8.55 -6.34 -0.70
C ALA A 69 -10.02 -6.01 -1.04
N ARG A 70 -10.36 -4.74 -1.27
CA ARG A 70 -11.77 -4.29 -1.29
C ARG A 70 -12.11 -3.20 -2.31
N GLY A 71 -11.09 -2.60 -2.94
CA GLY A 71 -11.27 -1.59 -3.99
C GLY A 71 -11.49 -2.17 -5.36
N ARG A 72 -11.03 -3.40 -5.61
CA ARG A 72 -11.27 -4.12 -6.86
C ARG A 72 -12.61 -4.84 -6.81
N ARG A 73 -13.38 -4.72 -7.89
CA ARG A 73 -14.44 -5.68 -8.22
C ARG A 73 -13.88 -6.55 -9.34
N ASP A 74 -13.73 -7.84 -9.05
CA ASP A 74 -13.55 -8.84 -10.10
C ASP A 74 -14.96 -9.23 -10.56
N GLU A 75 -15.18 -9.25 -11.88
CA GLU A 75 -16.45 -9.65 -12.52
C GLU A 75 -16.71 -11.16 -12.37
N THR A 76 -16.46 -11.75 -11.21
CA THR A 76 -16.97 -13.08 -10.89
C THR A 76 -18.42 -12.93 -10.44
N ALA A 77 -19.27 -12.39 -11.31
CA ALA A 77 -20.68 -12.73 -11.27
C ALA A 77 -20.78 -14.14 -11.87
N PRO A 78 -21.17 -15.18 -11.11
CA PRO A 78 -21.49 -16.45 -11.72
C PRO A 78 -22.65 -16.22 -12.68
N HIS A 79 -22.38 -16.33 -13.97
CA HIS A 79 -23.39 -16.55 -14.98
C HIS A 79 -23.84 -18.02 -14.87
N THR A 80 -24.43 -18.39 -13.73
CA THR A 80 -25.24 -19.62 -13.64
C THR A 80 -26.58 -19.28 -14.28
N ALA A 81 -26.68 -19.67 -15.55
CA ALA A 81 -27.94 -19.91 -16.24
C ALA A 81 -28.73 -21.05 -15.57
#